data_AF-A0A960VC07-F1
#
_entry.id   AF-A0A960VC07-F1
#
_cell.length_a   1.000
_cell.length_b   1.000
_cell.length_c   1.000
_cell.angle_alpha   90.00
_cell.angle_beta   90.00
_cell.angle_gamma   90.00
#
_symmetry.space_group_name_H-M   'P 1'
#
loop_
_entity.id
_entity.type
_entity.pdbx_description
1 polymer ?
#
loop_
_entity_poly.entity_id
_entity_poly.type
_entity_poly.pdbx_seq_one_letter_code
_entity_poly.pdbx_strand_id
1 'polypeptide(L)'
;MKILIGLFFIFLVFSCKEEKEDNTALLALVVLSRSTTSTYTANTTFTCSTSNPAFSTLADAGTTNNCAKSGCHNSTSKQQGLDITSYSSVLAKVNSGDPPNSLLYQKITSGSMSSNSTEAITKAFYCWIKGGANP
;
A
#
# COMPACT_ATOMS: atom_id res chain seq x y z
N MET A 1 10.59 56.80 -15.34
CA MET A 1 10.84 55.96 -14.16
C MET A 1 10.95 54.52 -14.66
N LYS A 2 12.13 53.91 -14.52
CA LYS A 2 12.37 52.49 -14.86
C LYS A 2 11.82 51.62 -13.73
N ILE A 3 11.04 50.58 -14.04
CA ILE A 3 11.07 49.33 -13.27
C ILE A 3 11.17 48.18 -14.29
N LEU A 4 12.29 47.49 -14.15
CA LEU A 4 12.75 46.28 -14.81
C LEU A 4 12.20 45.06 -14.03
N ILE A 5 12.39 43.86 -14.58
CA ILE A 5 12.17 42.50 -13.98
C ILE A 5 10.79 41.93 -14.33
N GLY A 6 10.64 40.76 -14.92
CA GLY A 6 11.61 39.70 -15.20
C GLY A 6 10.93 38.53 -15.92
N LEU A 7 11.78 37.78 -16.61
CA LEU A 7 11.55 36.65 -17.49
C LEU A 7 10.73 35.49 -16.91
N PHE A 8 9.93 34.89 -17.79
CA PHE A 8 9.91 33.44 -18.06
C PHE A 8 9.54 32.49 -16.89
N PHE A 9 8.27 32.08 -16.84
CA PHE A 9 7.89 30.72 -16.42
C PHE A 9 6.78 30.26 -17.38
N ILE A 10 7.18 29.68 -18.51
CA ILE A 10 7.12 28.23 -18.73
C ILE A 10 5.71 27.69 -18.52
N PHE A 11 5.07 27.46 -19.65
CA PHE A 11 4.06 26.43 -19.85
C PHE A 11 4.44 25.17 -19.09
N LEU A 12 3.68 24.82 -18.07
CA LEU A 12 3.33 23.42 -17.83
C LEU A 12 1.85 23.37 -17.51
N VAL A 13 1.08 23.24 -18.59
CA VAL A 13 -0.17 22.50 -18.58
C VAL A 13 0.10 21.14 -17.94
N PHE A 14 -0.17 21.01 -16.64
CA PHE A 14 -0.32 19.71 -16.03
C PHE A 14 -1.64 19.14 -16.54
N SER A 15 -1.55 18.49 -17.70
CA SER A 15 -2.56 17.58 -18.21
C SER A 15 -2.84 16.52 -17.14
N CYS A 16 -3.98 16.64 -16.44
CA CYS A 16 -4.58 15.49 -15.77
C CYS A 16 -5.07 14.54 -16.87
N LYS A 17 -4.30 13.49 -17.14
CA LYS A 17 -4.75 12.33 -17.91
C LYS A 17 -4.40 11.10 -17.09
N GLU A 18 -5.35 10.69 -16.26
CA GLU A 18 -5.42 9.32 -15.78
C GLU A 18 -6.54 8.66 -16.58
N GLU A 19 -6.14 7.81 -17.52
CA GLU A 19 -7.05 6.95 -18.24
C GLU A 19 -6.69 5.50 -17.92
N LYS A 20 -7.69 4.83 -17.34
CA LYS A 20 -7.72 3.38 -17.16
C LYS A 20 -7.81 2.75 -18.53
N GLU A 21 -6.86 1.91 -18.89
CA GLU A 21 -7.09 0.89 -19.91
C GLU A 21 -6.40 -0.41 -19.48
N ASP A 22 -7.22 -1.44 -19.31
CA ASP A 22 -6.85 -2.83 -19.04
C ASP A 22 -6.78 -3.58 -20.38
N ASN A 23 -5.61 -4.12 -20.75
CA ASN A 23 -5.52 -5.09 -21.84
C ASN A 23 -4.47 -6.19 -21.58
N THR A 24 -4.94 -7.29 -21.02
CA THR A 24 -4.28 -8.60 -21.08
C THR A 24 -3.92 -9.03 -22.50
N ALA A 25 -2.62 -9.20 -22.81
CA ALA A 25 -2.08 -10.27 -23.68
C ALA A 25 -0.52 -10.26 -23.74
N LEU A 26 0.08 -10.97 -22.80
CA LEU A 26 1.07 -12.04 -22.99
C LEU A 26 2.30 -11.88 -23.96
N LEU A 27 3.47 -12.09 -23.34
CA LEU A 27 4.75 -12.66 -23.83
C LEU A 27 5.83 -11.79 -24.52
N ALA A 28 7.03 -11.95 -23.95
CA ALA A 28 8.37 -11.87 -24.53
C ALA A 28 9.13 -10.52 -24.51
N LEU A 29 10.15 -10.53 -23.65
CA LEU A 29 11.54 -10.09 -23.90
C LEU A 29 11.90 -8.60 -23.65
N VAL A 30 12.87 -8.42 -22.72
CA VAL A 30 13.84 -7.29 -22.57
C VAL A 30 13.27 -5.96 -22.02
N VAL A 31 13.90 -5.15 -21.16
CA VAL A 31 14.99 -5.19 -20.16
C VAL A 31 14.96 -3.77 -19.53
N LEU A 32 15.13 -3.67 -18.21
CA LEU A 32 15.48 -2.49 -17.40
C LEU A 32 14.79 -1.13 -17.70
N SER A 33 13.73 -0.81 -16.95
CA SER A 33 13.64 0.36 -16.03
C SER A 33 12.22 0.49 -15.43
N ARG A 34 12.06 -0.10 -14.24
CA ARG A 34 11.11 0.19 -13.15
C ARG A 34 9.90 1.10 -13.47
N SER A 35 8.76 0.46 -13.70
CA SER A 35 7.47 0.77 -13.06
C SER A 35 6.55 -0.42 -13.31
N THR A 36 6.56 -1.38 -12.40
CA THR A 36 5.64 -2.51 -12.44
C THR A 36 4.24 -2.00 -12.12
N THR A 37 3.42 -1.83 -13.15
CA THR A 37 1.97 -1.83 -12.99
C THR A 37 1.58 -3.18 -12.43
N SER A 38 1.27 -3.22 -11.13
CA SER A 38 0.83 -4.44 -10.44
C SER A 38 -0.61 -4.74 -10.85
N THR A 39 -0.77 -5.54 -11.92
CA THR A 39 -2.03 -6.23 -12.20
C THR A 39 -2.36 -7.11 -11.00
N TYR A 40 -3.45 -6.78 -10.32
CA TYR A 40 -3.87 -7.42 -9.09
C TYR A 40 -4.58 -8.74 -9.38
N THR A 41 -3.82 -9.76 -9.78
CA THR A 41 -4.25 -11.13 -9.58
C THR A 41 -4.03 -11.45 -8.10
N ALA A 42 -5.03 -12.09 -7.46
CA ALA A 42 -5.06 -12.43 -6.03
C ALA A 42 -3.94 -13.38 -5.55
N ASN A 43 -2.90 -13.55 -6.36
CA ASN A 43 -1.68 -14.31 -6.11
C ASN A 43 -0.43 -13.44 -6.36
N THR A 44 -0.51 -12.14 -6.05
CA THR A 44 0.58 -11.18 -6.22
C THR A 44 1.63 -11.41 -5.15
N THR A 45 2.70 -12.11 -5.54
CA THR A 45 3.89 -12.24 -4.71
C THR A 45 4.71 -10.97 -4.83
N PHE A 46 4.65 -10.09 -3.82
CA PHE A 46 5.49 -8.89 -3.80
C PHE A 46 6.96 -9.26 -3.59
N THR A 47 7.87 -8.47 -4.18
CA THR A 47 9.29 -8.50 -3.83
C THR A 47 9.53 -7.64 -2.59
N CYS A 48 10.05 -8.25 -1.53
CA CYS A 48 10.35 -7.58 -0.28
C CYS A 48 11.82 -7.17 -0.26
N SER A 49 12.05 -5.86 -0.08
CA SER A 49 13.41 -5.29 -0.03
C SER A 49 14.12 -5.62 1.28
N THR A 50 13.36 -5.90 2.34
CA THR A 50 13.85 -6.33 3.65
C THR A 50 13.24 -7.70 3.97
N SER A 51 14.06 -8.63 4.46
CA SER A 51 13.63 -9.98 4.84
C SER A 51 12.74 -9.97 6.08
N ASN A 52 12.97 -9.02 6.98
CA ASN A 52 12.24 -8.84 8.22
C ASN A 52 11.93 -7.34 8.46
N PRO A 53 10.84 -6.80 7.88
CA PRO A 53 10.37 -5.45 8.21
C PRO A 53 9.80 -5.37 9.64
N ALA A 54 10.01 -4.25 10.32
CA ALA A 54 9.39 -3.95 11.61
C ALA A 54 7.92 -3.50 11.46
N PHE A 55 7.11 -3.60 12.52
CA PHE A 55 5.70 -3.18 12.50
C PHE A 55 5.53 -1.69 12.13
N SER A 56 6.48 -0.84 12.55
CA SER A 56 6.46 0.60 12.25
C SER A 56 6.41 0.91 10.75
N THR A 57 6.94 0.03 9.91
CA THR A 57 6.93 0.20 8.43
C THR A 57 5.52 0.22 7.84
N LEU A 58 4.53 -0.31 8.56
CA LEU A 58 3.13 -0.23 8.14
C LEU A 58 2.59 1.20 8.23
N ALA A 59 3.01 1.97 9.24
CA ALA A 59 2.64 3.37 9.36
C ALA A 59 3.23 4.20 8.22
N ASP A 60 4.49 3.96 7.86
CA ASP A 60 5.17 4.59 6.72
C ASP A 60 4.45 4.29 5.40
N ALA A 61 3.85 3.10 5.27
CA ALA A 61 3.04 2.72 4.13
C ALA A 61 1.66 3.38 4.11
N GLY A 62 1.26 4.09 5.17
CA GLY A 62 0.06 4.91 5.23
C GLY A 62 -1.11 4.33 6.04
N THR A 63 -0.92 3.28 6.86
CA THR A 63 -2.01 2.71 7.66
C THR A 63 -2.62 3.72 8.65
N THR A 64 -1.83 4.64 9.17
CA THR A 64 -2.32 5.73 10.04
C THR A 64 -3.32 6.64 9.30
N ASN A 65 -3.06 6.93 8.03
CA ASN A 65 -3.89 7.84 7.25
C ASN A 65 -5.10 7.14 6.61
N ASN A 66 -4.98 5.85 6.31
CA ASN A 66 -6.03 5.14 5.57
C ASN A 66 -6.93 4.30 6.47
N CYS A 67 -6.41 3.78 7.58
CA CYS A 67 -7.10 2.81 8.43
C CYS A 67 -7.43 3.37 9.82
N ALA A 68 -6.52 4.17 10.41
CA ALA A 68 -6.66 4.68 11.78
C ALA A 68 -7.54 5.93 11.92
N LYS A 69 -8.49 6.12 11.00
CA LYS A 69 -9.42 7.26 11.03
C LYS A 69 -10.45 7.11 12.15
N SER A 70 -10.96 8.24 12.65
CA SER A 70 -12.08 8.25 13.58
C SER A 70 -13.26 7.45 13.01
N GLY A 71 -13.81 6.53 13.80
CA GLY A 71 -14.87 5.63 13.37
C GLY A 71 -14.40 4.37 12.64
N CYS A 72 -13.08 4.15 12.48
CA CYS A 72 -12.53 2.98 11.78
C CYS A 72 -11.63 2.15 12.74
N HIS A 73 -10.38 1.85 12.36
CA HIS A 73 -9.52 0.89 13.04
C HIS A 73 -8.41 1.59 13.84
N ASN A 74 -8.77 2.39 14.84
CA ASN A 74 -7.81 3.02 15.76
C ASN A 74 -8.07 2.64 17.23
N SER A 75 -7.22 3.12 18.12
CA SER A 75 -7.25 2.81 19.56
C SER A 75 -8.53 3.21 20.28
N THR A 76 -9.34 4.10 19.72
CA THR A 76 -10.62 4.53 20.29
C THR A 76 -11.78 3.76 19.67
N SER A 77 -11.91 3.81 18.35
CA SER A 77 -13.07 3.27 17.62
C SER A 77 -13.03 1.75 17.47
N LYS A 78 -11.83 1.16 17.34
CA LYS A 78 -11.57 -0.29 17.25
C LYS A 78 -12.64 -1.05 16.46
N GLN A 79 -13.04 -0.58 15.27
CA GLN A 79 -14.09 -1.25 14.51
C GLN A 79 -13.75 -2.72 14.30
N GLN A 80 -14.73 -3.59 14.53
CA GLN A 80 -14.56 -5.05 14.48
C GLN A 80 -13.43 -5.56 15.41
N GLY A 81 -13.15 -4.85 16.50
CA GLY A 81 -12.15 -5.22 17.50
C GLY A 81 -10.69 -5.05 17.04
N LEU A 82 -10.43 -4.32 15.96
CA LEU A 82 -9.08 -4.06 15.44
C LEU A 82 -8.67 -2.61 15.67
N ASP A 83 -7.57 -2.44 16.40
CA ASP A 83 -6.73 -1.24 16.38
C ASP A 83 -5.55 -1.47 15.44
N ILE A 84 -5.47 -0.73 14.33
CA ILE A 84 -4.41 -0.88 13.31
C ILE A 84 -3.06 -0.29 13.77
N THR A 85 -3.05 0.54 14.81
CA THR A 85 -1.82 1.17 15.32
C THR A 85 -1.17 0.38 16.45
N SER A 86 -1.81 -0.71 16.91
CA SER A 86 -1.31 -1.60 17.96
C SER A 86 -0.76 -2.89 17.36
N TYR A 87 0.53 -3.14 17.60
CA TYR A 87 1.20 -4.37 17.16
C TYR A 87 0.44 -5.63 17.59
N SER A 88 0.12 -5.76 18.88
CA SER A 88 -0.58 -6.94 19.41
C SER A 88 -1.96 -7.15 18.79
N SER A 89 -2.67 -6.06 18.49
CA SER A 89 -3.98 -6.08 17.87
C SER A 89 -3.91 -6.54 16.40
N VAL A 90 -2.95 -6.02 15.64
CA VAL A 90 -2.72 -6.41 14.24
C VAL A 90 -2.18 -7.84 14.15
N LEU A 91 -1.24 -8.20 15.01
CA LEU A 91 -0.65 -9.54 15.07
C LEU A 91 -1.73 -10.62 15.28
N ALA A 92 -2.73 -10.34 16.11
CA ALA A 92 -3.85 -11.25 16.35
C ALA A 92 -4.75 -11.50 15.11
N LYS A 93 -4.55 -10.78 14.01
CA LYS A 93 -5.32 -10.91 12.76
C LYS A 93 -4.49 -11.43 11.58
N VAL A 94 -3.25 -11.83 11.82
CA VAL A 94 -2.34 -12.35 10.79
C VAL A 94 -1.70 -13.66 11.24
N ASN A 95 -1.29 -14.47 10.26
CA ASN A 95 -0.51 -15.67 10.44
C ASN A 95 0.93 -15.35 10.02
N SER A 96 1.85 -15.25 10.99
CA SER A 96 3.26 -14.98 10.71
C SER A 96 3.82 -15.94 9.66
N GLY A 97 4.51 -15.40 8.66
CA GLY A 97 5.07 -16.15 7.54
C GLY A 97 4.06 -16.50 6.43
N ASP A 98 2.76 -16.29 6.65
CA ASP A 98 1.70 -16.73 5.72
C ASP A 98 0.70 -15.60 5.41
N PRO A 99 1.07 -14.67 4.52
CA PRO A 99 0.17 -13.59 4.10
C PRO A 99 -1.15 -14.09 3.50
N PRO A 100 -1.19 -15.06 2.54
CA PRO A 100 -2.44 -15.51 1.95
C PRO A 100 -3.47 -16.03 2.97
N ASN A 101 -3.03 -16.70 4.04
CA ASN A 101 -3.92 -17.21 5.07
C ASN A 101 -4.19 -16.21 6.21
N SER A 102 -3.62 -15.02 6.16
CA SER A 102 -3.85 -13.96 7.15
C SER A 102 -5.17 -13.25 6.90
N LEU A 103 -6.08 -13.27 7.89
CA LEU A 103 -7.41 -12.64 7.78
C LEU A 103 -7.32 -11.16 7.39
N LEU A 104 -6.46 -10.39 8.06
CA LEU A 104 -6.29 -8.97 7.75
C LEU A 104 -5.85 -8.78 6.31
N TYR A 105 -4.85 -9.55 5.85
CA TYR A 105 -4.35 -9.48 4.49
C TYR A 105 -5.47 -9.74 3.47
N GLN A 106 -6.25 -10.80 3.65
CA GLN A 106 -7.42 -11.10 2.78
C GLN A 106 -8.43 -9.94 2.74
N LYS A 107 -8.68 -9.26 3.86
CA LYS A 107 -9.64 -8.15 3.90
C LYS A 107 -9.16 -6.92 3.14
N ILE A 108 -7.86 -6.62 3.16
CA ILE A 108 -7.26 -5.48 2.46
C ILE A 108 -6.95 -5.78 0.98
N THR A 109 -6.94 -7.05 0.58
CA THR A 109 -6.62 -7.47 -0.79
C THR A 109 -7.86 -7.66 -1.66
N SER A 110 -8.80 -8.47 -1.19
CA SER A 110 -10.00 -8.85 -1.97
C SER A 110 -11.29 -8.78 -1.15
N GLY A 111 -11.20 -8.42 0.13
CA GLY A 111 -12.35 -8.32 1.02
C GLY A 111 -12.92 -6.91 1.14
N SER A 112 -13.70 -6.71 2.21
CA SER A 112 -14.44 -5.47 2.49
C SER A 112 -13.57 -4.24 2.77
N MET A 113 -12.25 -4.40 2.92
CA MET A 113 -11.30 -3.32 3.15
C MET A 113 -10.38 -3.06 1.95
N SER A 114 -10.59 -3.75 0.83
CA SER A 114 -9.82 -3.57 -0.41
C SER A 114 -9.86 -2.13 -0.91
N SER A 115 -11.03 -1.50 -0.91
CA SER A 115 -11.18 -0.10 -1.34
C SER A 115 -10.47 0.94 -0.46
N ASN A 116 -10.11 0.59 0.78
CA ASN A 116 -9.36 1.46 1.69
C ASN A 116 -7.85 1.21 1.66
N SER A 117 -7.40 0.28 0.82
CA SER A 117 -6.02 -0.18 0.78
C SER A 117 -5.35 0.25 -0.51
N THR A 118 -4.07 0.62 -0.41
CA THR A 118 -3.24 0.98 -1.56
C THR A 118 -2.26 -0.15 -1.85
N GLU A 119 -1.59 -0.09 -3.01
CA GLU A 119 -0.50 -1.01 -3.31
C GLU A 119 0.61 -0.94 -2.26
N ALA A 120 0.95 0.26 -1.78
CA ALA A 120 1.96 0.46 -0.73
C ALA A 120 1.58 -0.24 0.58
N ILE A 121 0.33 -0.08 1.03
CA ILE A 121 -0.19 -0.73 2.24
C ILE A 121 -0.19 -2.26 2.06
N THR A 122 -0.71 -2.73 0.92
CA THR A 122 -0.80 -4.17 0.63
C THR A 122 0.59 -4.82 0.60
N LYS A 123 1.55 -4.19 -0.08
CA LYS A 123 2.94 -4.64 -0.14
C LYS A 123 3.60 -4.64 1.24
N ALA A 124 3.39 -3.60 2.04
CA ALA A 124 3.94 -3.51 3.38
C ALA A 124 3.42 -4.63 4.29
N PHE A 125 2.11 -4.88 4.29
CA PHE A 125 1.53 -6.01 5.01
C PHE A 125 2.04 -7.35 4.51
N TYR A 126 2.08 -7.58 3.19
CA TYR A 126 2.61 -8.82 2.64
C TYR A 126 4.04 -9.08 3.12
N CYS A 127 4.92 -8.07 3.02
CA CYS A 127 6.33 -8.23 3.38
C CYS A 127 6.54 -8.35 4.89
N TRP A 128 5.81 -7.58 5.69
CA TRP A 128 5.86 -7.67 7.15
C TRP A 128 5.39 -9.04 7.64
N ILE A 129 4.24 -9.54 7.14
CA ILE A 129 3.72 -10.87 7.50
C ILE A 129 4.70 -11.95 7.05
N LYS A 130 5.13 -11.92 5.78
CA LYS A 130 6.07 -12.90 5.22
C LYS A 130 7.40 -12.93 5.98
N GLY A 131 7.86 -11.79 6.48
CA GLY A 131 9.07 -11.66 7.29
C GLY A 131 8.93 -12.13 8.73
N GLY A 132 7.74 -12.56 9.16
CA GLY A 132 7.48 -13.10 10.50
C GLY A 132 6.60 -12.23 11.40
N ALA A 133 6.05 -11.13 10.88
CA ALA A 133 5.20 -10.18 11.63
C ALA A 133 5.90 -9.63 12.88
N ASN A 134 7.09 -9.06 12.67
CA ASN A 134 7.97 -8.63 13.75
C ASN A 134 7.52 -7.30 14.36
N PRO A 135 7.84 -7.04 15.65
CA PRO A 135 7.49 -5.80 16.33
C PRO A 135 8.00 -4.52 15.66
#